data_AF-T1DHA8-F1
#
_entry.id   AF-T1DHA8-F1
#
_cell.length_a   1.000
_cell.length_b   1.000
_cell.length_c   1.000
_cell.angle_alpha   90.00
_cell.angle_beta   90.00
_cell.angle_gamma   90.00
#
_symmetry.space_group_name_H-M   'P 1'
#
loop_
_entity.id
_entity.type
_entity.pdbx_description
1 polymer ?
#
loop_
_entity_poly.entity_id
_entity_poly.type
_entity_poly.pdbx_seq_one_letter_code
_entity_poly.pdbx_strand_id
1 'polypeptide(L)'
;MAAGLGENPLTVPELAEWDYGDYEGQRSADIHQQLPDWNVYQDGCPRGESPEQISARADKLIARLRQSEGNIALFTHGQIGSAITARWIGLAIINAQHLSLSTASLSILSFDPHHPSVPIIALWNATALSITP
;
A
#
# COMPACT_ATOMS: atom_id res chain seq x y z
N MET A 1 4.35 -10.92 -2.20
CA MET A 1 3.70 -12.26 -2.32
C MET A 1 2.27 -12.14 -1.86
N ALA A 2 1.30 -12.73 -2.57
CA ALA A 2 -0.07 -12.88 -2.06
C ALA A 2 -0.25 -14.33 -1.59
N ALA A 3 -0.73 -14.51 -0.36
CA ALA A 3 -0.98 -15.80 0.26
C ALA A 3 -2.43 -15.86 0.74
N GLY A 4 -3.28 -16.65 0.09
CA GLY A 4 -4.47 -17.19 0.75
C GLY A 4 -4.07 -18.46 1.49
N LEU A 5 -3.66 -18.34 2.76
CA LEU A 5 -3.48 -19.42 3.77
C LEU A 5 -3.33 -20.88 3.24
N GLY A 6 -2.40 -21.12 2.32
CA GLY A 6 -2.18 -22.41 1.67
C GLY A 6 -0.76 -22.52 1.11
N GLU A 7 -0.30 -23.74 0.83
CA GLU A 7 1.11 -24.11 0.60
C GLU A 7 1.78 -23.53 -0.67
N ASN A 8 1.04 -22.74 -1.48
CA ASN A 8 1.53 -22.20 -2.75
C ASN A 8 1.46 -20.65 -2.79
N PRO A 9 2.51 -19.94 -2.35
CA PRO A 9 2.55 -18.49 -2.46
C PRO A 9 2.63 -18.05 -3.92
N LEU A 10 1.85 -17.03 -4.29
CA LEU A 10 1.91 -16.42 -5.61
C LEU A 10 2.78 -15.17 -5.57
N THR A 11 3.77 -15.12 -6.47
CA THR A 11 4.51 -13.89 -6.74
C THR A 11 3.66 -12.97 -7.59
N VAL A 12 3.42 -11.76 -7.09
CA VAL A 12 2.55 -10.76 -7.68
C VAL A 12 3.38 -9.51 -7.93
N PRO A 13 3.71 -9.18 -9.19
CA PRO A 13 4.50 -8.00 -9.52
C PRO A 13 3.86 -6.70 -9.02
N GLU A 14 2.53 -6.64 -8.94
CA GLU A 14 1.82 -5.47 -8.44
C GLU A 14 2.09 -5.16 -6.95
N LEU A 15 2.69 -6.07 -6.18
CA LEU A 15 3.07 -5.88 -4.78
C LEU A 15 4.52 -5.36 -4.60
N ALA A 16 5.26 -5.14 -5.68
CA ALA A 16 6.57 -4.50 -5.58
C ALA A 16 6.43 -3.10 -4.94
N GLU A 17 7.47 -2.66 -4.22
CA GLU A 17 7.50 -1.29 -3.70
C GLU A 17 7.43 -0.27 -4.85
N TRP A 18 7.17 0.99 -4.51
CA TRP A 18 7.32 2.12 -5.43
C TRP A 18 8.68 2.08 -6.13
N ASP A 19 8.70 2.25 -7.46
CA ASP A 19 9.95 2.39 -8.21
C ASP A 19 10.54 3.79 -7.97
N TYR A 20 11.61 3.86 -7.17
CA TYR A 20 12.22 5.11 -6.78
C TYR A 20 13.09 5.74 -7.88
N GLY A 21 13.35 5.05 -8.99
CA GLY A 21 14.18 5.57 -10.08
C GLY A 21 15.47 6.21 -9.57
N ASP A 22 15.62 7.51 -9.82
CA ASP A 22 16.81 8.27 -9.40
C ASP A 22 17.00 8.39 -7.88
N TYR A 23 15.93 8.21 -7.12
CA TYR A 23 15.93 8.27 -5.66
C TYR A 23 16.22 6.93 -4.99
N GLU A 24 16.42 5.85 -5.77
CA GLU A 24 16.77 4.53 -5.24
C GLU A 24 18.03 4.61 -4.37
N GLY A 25 17.97 4.04 -3.16
CA GLY A 25 19.06 4.06 -2.19
C GLY A 25 19.34 5.43 -1.52
N GLN A 26 18.62 6.50 -1.88
CA GLN A 26 18.74 7.79 -1.22
C GLN A 26 17.87 7.86 0.05
N ARG A 27 18.28 8.68 1.01
CA ARG A 27 17.46 8.97 2.20
C ARG A 27 16.54 10.14 1.87
N SER A 28 15.30 10.10 2.35
CA SER A 28 14.35 11.21 2.18
C SER A 28 14.91 12.55 2.66
N ALA A 29 15.71 12.55 3.73
CA ALA A 29 16.36 13.76 4.26
C ALA A 29 17.36 14.40 3.27
N ASP A 30 18.01 13.60 2.42
CA ASP A 30 18.94 14.11 1.41
C ASP A 30 18.18 14.68 0.20
N ILE A 31 17.05 14.06 -0.17
CA ILE A 31 16.12 14.57 -1.21
C ILE A 31 15.52 15.91 -0.76
N HIS A 32 15.06 16.01 0.49
CA HIS A 32 14.47 17.23 1.04
C HIS A 32 15.45 18.41 1.18
N GLN A 33 16.76 18.15 1.23
CA GLN A 33 17.75 19.24 1.17
C GLN A 33 17.75 19.94 -0.20
N GLN A 34 17.41 19.22 -1.27
CA GLN A 34 17.36 19.75 -2.63
C GLN A 34 15.96 20.20 -3.01
N LEU A 35 14.94 19.48 -2.52
CA LEU A 35 13.52 19.69 -2.81
C LEU A 35 12.71 19.65 -1.49
N PRO A 36 12.65 20.75 -0.72
CA PRO A 36 12.06 20.76 0.63
C PRO A 36 10.59 20.31 0.69
N ASP A 37 9.82 20.61 -0.37
CA ASP A 37 8.40 20.31 -0.43
C ASP A 37 8.09 18.96 -1.12
N TRP A 38 9.12 18.18 -1.47
CA TRP A 38 8.92 16.92 -2.20
C TRP A 38 8.10 15.92 -1.39
N ASN A 39 7.13 15.33 -2.07
CA ASN A 39 6.28 14.29 -1.55
C ASN A 39 6.06 13.22 -2.61
N VAL A 40 6.51 11.99 -2.34
CA VAL A 40 6.39 10.86 -3.28
C VAL A 40 4.95 10.65 -3.79
N TYR A 41 3.94 10.87 -2.95
CA TYR A 41 2.54 10.66 -3.32
C TYR A 41 1.96 11.79 -4.20
N GLN A 42 2.65 12.93 -4.29
CA GLN A 42 2.29 14.07 -5.13
C GLN A 42 3.16 14.16 -6.37
N ASP A 43 4.48 14.01 -6.18
CA ASP A 43 5.49 14.35 -7.18
C ASP A 43 6.10 13.11 -7.84
N GLY A 44 5.96 11.94 -7.20
CA GLY A 44 6.59 10.70 -7.63
C GLY A 44 8.11 10.74 -7.57
N CYS A 45 8.74 9.90 -8.39
CA CYS A 45 10.18 9.77 -8.47
C CYS A 45 10.66 9.95 -9.93
N PRO A 46 11.66 10.83 -10.19
CA PRO A 46 12.24 10.97 -11.53
C PRO A 46 12.79 9.64 -12.05
N ARG A 47 12.49 9.32 -13.32
CA ARG A 47 12.83 8.04 -13.97
C ARG A 47 12.36 6.78 -13.22
N GLY A 48 11.44 6.93 -12.27
CA GLY A 48 10.76 5.85 -11.56
C GLY A 48 9.25 5.89 -11.83
N GLU A 49 8.46 5.47 -10.84
CA GLU A 49 7.00 5.45 -10.92
C GLU A 49 6.38 6.81 -10.51
N SER A 50 5.38 7.25 -11.26
CA SER A 50 4.52 8.40 -10.94
C SER A 50 3.37 7.99 -10.02
N PRO A 51 2.73 8.95 -9.29
CA PRO A 51 1.55 8.67 -8.48
C PRO A 51 0.41 8.00 -9.27
N GLU A 52 0.23 8.37 -10.54
CA GLU A 52 -0.77 7.79 -11.43
C GLU A 52 -0.47 6.32 -11.75
N GLN A 53 0.80 5.99 -12.01
CA GLN A 53 1.22 4.62 -12.32
C GLN A 53 1.04 3.69 -11.12
N ILE A 54 1.48 4.09 -9.92
CA ILE A 54 1.28 3.26 -8.73
C ILE A 54 -0.20 3.15 -8.37
N SER A 55 -0.98 4.22 -8.56
CA SER A 55 -2.43 4.20 -8.35
C SER A 55 -3.08 3.18 -9.29
N ALA A 56 -2.75 3.19 -10.57
CA ALA A 56 -3.29 2.24 -11.55
C ALA A 56 -2.87 0.80 -11.23
N ARG A 57 -1.64 0.60 -10.75
CA ARG A 57 -1.13 -0.70 -10.32
C ARG A 57 -1.87 -1.24 -9.09
N ALA A 58 -2.09 -0.38 -8.09
CA ALA A 58 -2.89 -0.71 -6.91
C ALA A 58 -4.35 -1.02 -7.29
N ASP A 59 -4.96 -0.21 -8.16
CA ASP A 59 -6.35 -0.41 -8.61
C ASP A 59 -6.50 -1.73 -9.36
N LYS A 60 -5.54 -2.09 -10.24
CA LYS A 60 -5.51 -3.36 -10.95
C LYS A 60 -5.42 -4.55 -9.99
N LEU A 61 -4.57 -4.45 -8.97
CA LEU A 61 -4.46 -5.48 -7.92
C LEU A 61 -5.77 -5.62 -7.15
N ILE A 62 -6.35 -4.50 -6.69
CA ILE A 62 -7.63 -4.48 -5.96
C ILE A 62 -8.75 -5.12 -6.78
N ALA A 63 -8.84 -4.79 -8.08
CA ALA A 63 -9.82 -5.38 -8.98
C ALA A 63 -9.69 -6.91 -9.05
N ARG A 64 -8.45 -7.44 -9.10
CA ARG A 64 -8.18 -8.88 -9.07
C ARG A 64 -8.54 -9.51 -7.73
N LEU A 65 -8.18 -8.86 -6.61
CA LEU A 65 -8.47 -9.36 -5.27
C LEU A 65 -9.96 -9.44 -4.99
N ARG A 66 -10.76 -8.48 -5.48
CA ARG A 66 -12.23 -8.48 -5.34
C ARG A 66 -12.93 -9.63 -6.06
N GLN A 67 -12.25 -10.31 -6.99
CA GLN A 67 -12.78 -11.50 -7.68
C GLN A 67 -12.46 -12.81 -6.96
N SER A 68 -11.64 -12.76 -5.92
CA SER A 68 -11.21 -13.93 -5.16
C SER A 68 -12.13 -14.15 -3.96
N GLU A 69 -12.36 -15.41 -3.59
CA GLU A 69 -13.16 -15.78 -2.43
C GLU A 69 -12.29 -15.95 -1.18
N GLY A 70 -12.84 -15.60 -0.02
CA GLY A 70 -12.20 -15.79 1.28
C GLY A 70 -11.12 -14.75 1.63
N ASN A 71 -10.32 -15.07 2.65
CA ASN A 71 -9.30 -14.16 3.18
C ASN A 71 -7.98 -14.29 2.42
N ILE A 72 -7.41 -13.15 2.04
CA ILE A 72 -6.12 -13.06 1.33
C ILE A 72 -5.13 -12.28 2.17
N ALA A 73 -4.00 -12.90 2.50
CA ALA A 73 -2.87 -12.21 3.09
C ALA A 73 -1.99 -11.62 1.97
N LEU A 74 -1.60 -10.36 2.12
CA LEU A 74 -0.66 -9.70 1.22
C LEU A 74 0.63 -9.38 1.99
N PHE A 75 1.76 -9.80 1.43
CA PHE A 75 3.08 -9.42 1.91
C PHE A 75 3.67 -8.40 0.94
N THR A 76 3.87 -7.19 1.44
CA THR A 76 4.18 -6.00 0.65
C THR A 76 5.07 -5.03 1.45
N HIS A 77 5.37 -3.89 0.84
CA HIS A 77 6.23 -2.85 1.41
C HIS A 77 5.41 -1.63 1.87
N GLY A 78 6.09 -0.62 2.41
CA GLY A 78 5.46 0.51 3.08
C GLY A 78 4.55 1.30 2.15
N GLN A 79 5.12 1.89 1.09
CA GLN A 79 4.40 2.88 0.29
C GLN A 79 3.36 2.25 -0.63
N ILE A 80 3.68 1.11 -1.26
CA ILE A 80 2.66 0.33 -1.99
C ILE A 80 1.54 -0.15 -1.06
N GLY A 81 1.83 -0.51 0.20
CA GLY A 81 0.82 -0.87 1.20
C GLY A 81 -0.11 0.30 1.54
N SER A 82 0.46 1.48 1.76
CA SER A 82 -0.29 2.74 1.94
C SER A 82 -1.14 3.09 0.71
N ALA A 83 -0.58 2.92 -0.49
CA ALA A 83 -1.26 3.16 -1.77
C ALA A 83 -2.47 2.22 -1.94
N ILE A 84 -2.27 0.90 -1.79
CA ILE A 84 -3.35 -0.09 -1.84
C ILE A 84 -4.45 0.27 -0.84
N THR A 85 -4.08 0.72 0.36
CA THR A 85 -5.04 1.06 1.41
C THR A 85 -5.88 2.28 1.04
N ALA A 86 -5.25 3.37 0.59
CA ALA A 86 -5.98 4.56 0.14
C ALA A 86 -6.92 4.23 -1.02
N ARG A 87 -6.44 3.47 -2.01
CA ARG A 87 -7.21 3.06 -3.18
C ARG A 87 -8.34 2.10 -2.82
N TRP A 88 -8.14 1.20 -1.86
CA TRP A 88 -9.16 0.26 -1.37
C TRP A 88 -10.42 0.99 -0.91
N ILE A 89 -10.26 2.04 -0.10
CA ILE A 89 -11.36 2.88 0.41
C ILE A 89 -11.77 4.01 -0.53
N GLY A 90 -11.29 4.01 -1.78
CA GLY A 90 -11.70 4.96 -2.81
C GLY A 90 -11.09 6.36 -2.71
N LEU A 91 -10.05 6.56 -1.89
CA LEU A 91 -9.35 7.83 -1.80
C LEU A 91 -8.34 8.02 -2.95
N ALA A 92 -8.08 9.28 -3.31
CA ALA A 92 -7.00 9.62 -4.23
C ALA A 92 -5.63 9.26 -3.62
N ILE A 93 -4.66 8.91 -4.48
CA ILE A 93 -3.33 8.41 -4.07
C ILE A 93 -2.59 9.36 -3.12
N ILE A 94 -2.77 10.68 -3.27
CA ILE A 94 -2.18 11.69 -2.37
C ILE A 94 -2.55 11.45 -0.89
N ASN A 95 -3.73 10.89 -0.61
CA ASN A 95 -4.16 10.61 0.76
C ASN A 95 -3.39 9.46 1.42
N ALA A 96 -2.67 8.64 0.65
CA ALA A 96 -1.80 7.60 1.19
C ALA A 96 -0.65 8.19 2.04
N GLN A 97 -0.30 9.46 1.86
CA GLN A 97 0.66 10.17 2.71
C GLN A 97 0.29 10.17 4.21
N HIS A 98 -1.00 9.99 4.53
CA HIS A 98 -1.50 9.96 5.90
C HIS A 98 -1.57 8.54 6.49
N LEU A 99 -1.23 7.52 5.69
CA LEU A 99 -1.37 6.11 6.05
C LEU A 99 0.01 5.48 6.15
N SER A 100 0.80 5.88 7.16
CA SER A 100 2.10 5.24 7.39
C SER A 100 1.93 3.77 7.79
N LEU A 101 2.76 2.90 7.21
CA LEU A 101 2.79 1.46 7.46
C LEU A 101 4.17 1.05 8.00
N SER A 102 4.19 0.56 9.24
CA SER A 102 5.41 0.16 9.93
C SER A 102 5.88 -1.23 9.48
N THR A 103 7.18 -1.47 9.57
CA THR A 103 7.76 -2.80 9.33
C THR A 103 7.14 -3.85 10.26
N ALA A 104 6.85 -5.02 9.71
CA ALA A 104 6.27 -6.15 10.44
C ALA A 104 4.95 -5.81 11.18
N SER A 105 4.16 -4.90 10.62
CA SER A 105 2.80 -4.61 11.08
C SER A 105 1.75 -5.44 10.34
N LEU A 106 0.56 -5.54 10.94
CA LEU A 106 -0.63 -6.15 10.38
C LEU A 106 -1.70 -5.07 10.15
N SER A 107 -2.30 -5.10 8.96
CA SER A 107 -3.47 -4.30 8.59
C SER A 107 -4.54 -5.20 7.99
N ILE A 108 -5.81 -4.84 8.16
CA ILE A 108 -6.95 -5.57 7.63
C ILE A 108 -7.81 -4.60 6.83
N LEU A 109 -7.95 -4.88 5.54
CA LEU A 109 -8.88 -4.22 4.64
C LEU A 109 -10.09 -5.13 4.44
N SER A 110 -11.29 -4.59 4.60
CA SER A 110 -12.53 -5.36 4.56
C SER A 110 -13.66 -4.53 3.97
N PHE A 111 -14.87 -5.06 4.01
CA PHE A 111 -16.11 -4.34 3.79
C PHE A 111 -16.83 -4.14 5.12
N ASP A 112 -17.63 -3.07 5.22
CA ASP A 112 -18.44 -2.80 6.39
C ASP A 112 -19.48 -3.93 6.61
N PRO A 113 -19.60 -4.51 7.82
CA PRO A 113 -20.53 -5.61 8.09
C PRO A 113 -22.01 -5.25 7.90
N HIS A 114 -22.36 -3.98 8.06
CA HIS A 114 -23.72 -3.45 7.90
C HIS A 114 -23.95 -2.88 6.50
N HIS A 115 -22.89 -2.48 5.80
CA HIS A 115 -22.91 -1.98 4.43
C HIS A 115 -21.88 -2.72 3.54
N PRO A 116 -22.19 -3.95 3.07
CA PRO A 116 -21.20 -4.81 2.40
C PRO A 116 -20.58 -4.27 1.11
N SER A 117 -21.11 -3.18 0.54
CA SER A 117 -20.53 -2.49 -0.62
C SER A 117 -19.52 -1.41 -0.24
N VAL A 118 -19.39 -1.06 1.04
CA VAL A 118 -18.52 0.01 1.53
C VAL A 118 -17.17 -0.60 1.97
N PRO A 119 -16.08 -0.36 1.24
CA PRO A 119 -14.75 -0.80 1.66
C PRO A 119 -14.25 0.03 2.85
N ILE A 120 -13.65 -0.64 3.83
CA ILE A 120 -13.13 -0.04 5.07
C ILE A 120 -11.73 -0.54 5.41
N ILE A 121 -11.06 0.20 6.29
CA ILE A 121 -9.85 -0.23 7.00
C ILE A 121 -10.31 -0.74 8.38
N ALA A 122 -10.37 -2.06 8.56
CA ALA A 122 -10.83 -2.67 9.81
C ALA A 122 -9.74 -2.70 10.89
N LEU A 123 -8.48 -2.76 10.48
CA LEU A 123 -7.30 -2.66 11.36
C LEU A 123 -6.18 -1.97 10.59
N TRP A 124 -5.46 -1.06 11.23
CA TRP A 124 -4.34 -0.36 10.60
C TRP A 124 -3.08 -0.43 11.46
N ASN A 125 -1.98 -0.84 10.83
CA ASN A 125 -0.62 -0.70 11.34
C ASN A 125 -0.42 -1.29 12.76
N ALA A 126 -1.05 -2.43 13.04
CA ALA A 126 -0.93 -3.10 14.33
C ALA A 126 0.40 -3.86 14.42
N THR A 127 1.21 -3.56 15.43
CA THR A 127 2.45 -4.25 15.74
C THR A 127 2.30 -5.07 17.03
N ALA A 128 3.23 -6.00 17.30
CA ALA A 128 3.19 -6.83 18.49
C ALA A 128 3.08 -6.04 19.81
N LEU A 129 3.57 -4.79 19.86
CA LEU A 129 3.48 -3.91 21.04
C LEU A 129 2.10 -3.27 21.21
N SER A 130 1.32 -3.16 20.13
CA SER A 130 -0.03 -2.56 20.13
C SER A 130 -1.18 -3.58 20.26
N ILE A 131 -0.86 -4.88 20.29
CA ILE A 131 -1.85 -5.97 20.39
C ILE A 131 -1.95 -6.51 21.84
N THR A 132 -1.24 -5.88 22.78
CA THR A 132 -1.39 -6.18 24.22
C THR A 132 -2.66 -5.49 24.74
N PRO A 133 -3.60 -6.23 25.37
CA PRO A 133 -4.85 -5.68 25.91
C PRO A 133 -4.63 -4.72 27.09
#